data_AF-A0A838F1Q3-F1
#
_entry.id   AF-A0A838F1Q3-F1
#
_cell.length_a   1.000
_cell.length_b   1.000
_cell.length_c   1.000
_cell.angle_alpha   90.00
_cell.angle_beta   90.00
_cell.angle_gamma   90.00
#
_symmetry.space_group_name_H-M   'P 1'
#
loop_
_entity.id
_entity.type
_entity.pdbx_description
1 polymer ?
#
loop_
_entity_poly.entity_id
_entity_poly.type
_entity_poly.pdbx_seq_one_letter_code
_entity_poly.pdbx_strand_id
1 'polypeptide(L)'
;MILDKNYLAHVEDIEYFPDTFKALHLFQQLGYELFVVTNQSGVGRGYFSLESVYVIHRQLQNDLRTHKLNPFKDFAICPHS
;
A
#
# COMPACT_ATOMS: atom_id res chain seq x y z
N MET A 1 -4.03 -1.25 6.49
CA MET A 1 -3.02 -2.33 6.40
C MET A 1 -1.63 -1.87 6.87
N ILE A 2 -1.28 -0.60 6.69
CA ILE A 2 -0.04 -0.01 7.20
C ILE A 2 -0.40 0.98 8.31
N LEU A 3 0.45 1.12 9.32
CA LEU A 3 0.34 2.11 10.39
C LEU A 3 0.58 3.52 9.83
N ASP A 4 -0.24 4.48 10.26
CA ASP A 4 -0.17 5.85 9.76
C ASP A 4 1.12 6.56 10.23
N LYS A 5 1.81 7.20 9.28
CA LYS A 5 3.00 8.04 9.50
C LYS A 5 2.75 9.50 9.09
N ASN A 6 1.49 9.91 8.88
CA ASN A 6 1.01 11.13 8.23
C ASN A 6 1.41 11.26 6.75
N TYR A 7 2.70 11.08 6.43
CA TYR A 7 3.27 11.23 5.10
C TYR A 7 4.29 10.12 4.84
N LEU A 8 3.80 8.95 4.44
CA LEU A 8 4.65 7.80 4.12
C LEU A 8 5.35 8.01 2.76
N ALA A 9 6.57 8.55 2.80
CA ALA A 9 7.35 8.88 1.60
C ALA A 9 8.47 7.86 1.28
N HIS A 10 8.85 7.02 2.26
CA HIS A 10 9.98 6.10 2.18
C HIS A 10 9.54 4.66 2.47
N VAL A 11 10.17 3.68 1.80
CA VAL A 11 9.81 2.26 1.94
C VAL A 11 10.20 1.71 3.30
N GLU A 12 11.25 2.28 3.90
CA GLU A 12 11.79 1.93 5.21
C GLU A 12 10.81 2.24 6.34
N ASP A 13 9.88 3.18 6.11
CA ASP A 13 8.88 3.61 7.08
C ASP A 13 7.59 2.73 7.03
N ILE A 14 7.54 1.74 6.13
CA ILE A 14 6.40 0.82 6.03
C ILE A 14 6.36 -0.06 7.29
N GLU A 15 5.27 0.07 8.04
CA GLU A 15 5.01 -0.76 9.21
C GLU A 15 3.61 -1.35 9.11
N TYR A 16 3.51 -2.68 9.09
CA TYR A 16 2.23 -3.37 8.94
C TYR A 16 1.54 -3.57 10.28
N PHE A 17 0.20 -3.55 10.29
CA PHE A 17 -0.54 -4.08 11.43
C PHE A 17 -0.25 -5.59 11.58
N PRO A 18 -0.18 -6.13 12.81
CA PRO A 18 0.20 -7.53 13.06
C PRO A 18 -0.56 -8.57 12.23
N ASP A 19 -1.87 -8.39 12.04
CA ASP A 19 -2.72 -9.35 11.32
C ASP A 19 -2.91 -9.05 9.82
N THR A 20 -2.16 -8.09 9.27
CA THR A 20 -2.36 -7.63 7.88
C THR A 20 -2.30 -8.77 6.87
N PHE A 21 -1.19 -9.51 6.83
CA PHE A 21 -1.00 -10.56 5.83
C PHE A 21 -1.94 -11.74 6.05
N LYS A 22 -2.29 -12.04 7.31
CA LYS A 22 -3.28 -13.07 7.66
C LYS A 22 -4.67 -12.71 7.11
N ALA A 23 -5.10 -11.46 7.29
CA ALA A 23 -6.37 -10.98 6.77
C ALA A 23 -6.42 -11.00 5.23
N LEU A 24 -5.35 -10.53 4.57
CA LEU A 24 -5.25 -10.55 3.11
C LEU A 24 -5.28 -11.99 2.56
N HIS A 25 -4.64 -12.94 3.24
CA HIS A 25 -4.69 -14.35 2.86
C HIS A 25 -6.12 -14.91 2.92
N LEU A 26 -6.84 -14.62 4.01
CA LEU A 26 -8.23 -15.03 4.16
C LEU A 26 -9.11 -14.47 3.04
N PHE A 27 -8.96 -13.20 2.69
CA PHE A 27 -9.73 -12.61 1.59
C PHE A 27 -9.43 -13.28 0.24
N GLN A 28 -8.16 -13.58 -0.06
CA GLN A 28 -7.83 -14.29 -1.30
C GLN A 28 -8.36 -15.73 -1.32
N GLN A 29 -8.31 -16.44 -0.19
CA GLN A 29 -8.88 -17.80 -0.08
C GLN A 29 -10.39 -17.83 -0.29
N LEU A 30 -11.09 -16.76 0.10
CA LEU A 30 -12.53 -16.59 -0.14
C LEU A 30 -12.86 -16.13 -1.57
N GLY A 31 -11.85 -15.95 -2.43
CA GLY A 31 -12.03 -15.57 -3.83
C GLY A 31 -12.15 -14.07 -4.08
N TYR A 32 -11.81 -13.22 -3.11
CA TYR A 32 -11.81 -11.77 -3.31
C TYR A 32 -10.59 -11.29 -4.09
N GLU A 33 -10.80 -10.33 -4.97
CA GLU A 33 -9.74 -9.53 -5.55
C GLU A 33 -9.37 -8.38 -4.60
N LEU A 34 -8.09 -8.08 -4.49
CA LEU A 34 -7.60 -7.03 -3.59
C LEU A 34 -7.22 -5.79 -4.40
N PHE A 35 -7.68 -4.63 -3.94
CA PHE A 35 -7.37 -3.32 -4.51
C PHE A 35 -6.88 -2.40 -3.40
N VAL A 36 -6.04 -1.42 -3.75
CA VAL A 36 -5.61 -0.36 -2.84
C VAL A 36 -6.18 0.96 -3.31
N VAL A 37 -6.90 1.65 -2.44
CA VAL A 37 -7.36 3.03 -2.66
C VAL A 37 -6.74 3.89 -1.56
N THR A 38 -6.02 4.95 -1.94
CA THR A 38 -5.25 5.74 -0.99
C THR A 38 -5.33 7.24 -1.27
N ASN A 39 -5.50 8.03 -0.20
CA ASN A 39 -5.39 9.48 -0.26
C ASN A 39 -3.96 9.90 0.05
N GLN A 40 -3.28 10.52 -0.91
CA GLN A 40 -1.87 10.90 -0.85
C GLN A 40 -1.73 12.42 -1.01
N SER A 41 -2.41 13.16 -0.13
CA SER A 41 -2.42 14.63 -0.15
C SER A 41 -1.04 15.27 0.04
N GLY A 42 -0.07 14.52 0.58
CA GLY A 42 1.33 14.95 0.64
C GLY A 42 1.94 15.23 -0.73
N VAL A 43 1.42 14.60 -1.80
CA VAL A 43 1.80 14.91 -3.19
C VAL A 43 1.31 16.30 -3.58
N GLY A 44 0.01 16.59 -3.43
CA GLY A 44 -0.56 17.91 -3.73
C GLY A 44 0.02 19.04 -2.89
N ARG A 45 0.52 18.73 -1.69
CA ARG A 45 1.21 19.67 -0.80
C ARG A 45 2.71 19.83 -1.09
N GLY A 46 3.28 19.05 -2.00
CA GLY A 46 4.70 19.10 -2.37
C GLY A 46 5.66 18.49 -1.35
N TYR A 47 5.18 17.66 -0.42
CA TYR A 47 6.04 17.00 0.58
C TYR A 47 6.85 15.85 -0.02
N PHE A 48 6.28 15.16 -1.01
CA PHE A 48 6.96 14.12 -1.77
C PHE A 48 6.34 14.00 -3.18
N SER A 49 7.03 13.29 -4.06
CA SER A 49 6.61 13.13 -5.45
C SER A 49 5.62 11.97 -5.62
N LEU A 50 4.86 11.97 -6.73
CA LEU A 50 4.05 10.82 -7.11
C LEU A 50 4.91 9.56 -7.35
N GLU A 51 6.15 9.73 -7.83
CA GLU A 51 7.10 8.62 -7.98
C GLU A 51 7.42 7.95 -6.64
N SER A 52 7.54 8.72 -5.56
CA SER A 52 7.72 8.19 -4.21
C SER A 52 6.57 7.24 -3.84
N VAL A 53 5.33 7.62 -4.14
CA VAL A 53 4.13 6.78 -3.94
C VAL A 53 4.22 5.49 -4.77
N TYR A 54 4.65 5.57 -6.03
CA TYR A 54 4.81 4.38 -6.87
C TYR A 54 5.91 3.43 -6.37
N VAL A 55 6.98 3.96 -5.78
CA VAL A 55 8.01 3.14 -5.11
C VAL A 55 7.40 2.40 -3.92
N ILE A 56 6.59 3.08 -3.08
CA ILE A 56 5.84 2.42 -2.00
C ILE A 56 4.95 1.31 -2.56
N HIS A 57 4.14 1.58 -3.58
CA HIS A 57 3.23 0.59 -4.15
C HIS A 57 3.97 -0.65 -4.69
N ARG A 58 5.12 -0.44 -5.33
CA ARG A 58 5.98 -1.54 -5.79
C ARG A 58 6.50 -2.36 -4.61
N GLN A 59 6.88 -1.71 -3.53
CA GLN A 59 7.29 -2.40 -2.30
C GLN A 59 6.12 -3.22 -1.72
N LEU A 60 4.90 -2.68 -1.68
CA LEU A 60 3.72 -3.44 -1.24
C LEU A 60 3.50 -4.70 -2.07
N GLN A 61 3.64 -4.64 -3.40
CA GLN A 61 3.54 -5.82 -4.26
C GLN A 61 4.65 -6.85 -3.95
N ASN A 62 5.88 -6.39 -3.68
CA ASN A 62 6.97 -7.27 -3.27
C ASN A 62 6.68 -7.95 -1.93
N ASP A 63 6.09 -7.21 -0.98
CA ASP A 63 5.75 -7.73 0.34
C ASP A 63 4.65 -8.79 0.25
N LEU A 64 3.64 -8.61 -0.61
CA LEU A 64 2.64 -9.65 -0.90
C LEU A 64 3.30 -10.91 -1.46
N ARG A 65 4.24 -10.77 -2.41
CA ARG A 65 4.97 -11.89 -2.99
C ARG A 65 5.79 -12.64 -1.93
N THR A 66 6.49 -11.94 -1.04
CA THR A 66 7.25 -12.53 0.06
C THR A 66 6.36 -13.35 1.00
N HIS A 67 5.11 -12.91 1.18
CA HIS A 67 4.10 -13.62 1.98
C HIS A 67 3.27 -14.63 1.19
N LYS A 68 3.66 -14.96 -0.06
CA LYS A 68 2.97 -15.91 -0.94
C LYS A 68 1.50 -15.56 -1.21
N LEU A 69 1.20 -14.26 -1.32
CA LEU A 69 -0.11 -13.73 -1.72
C LEU A 69 -0.11 -13.37 -3.21
N ASN A 70 -1.28 -13.46 -3.84
CA ASN A 70 -1.49 -12.89 -5.18
C ASN A 70 -1.35 -11.36 -5.12
N PRO A 71 -0.92 -10.69 -6.20
CA PRO A 71 -0.73 -9.23 -6.20
C PRO A 71 -2.05 -8.48 -6.01
N PHE A 72 -1.96 -7.23 -5.56
CA PHE A 72 -3.06 -6.28 -5.69
C PHE A 72 -3.39 -6.09 -7.17
N LYS A 73 -4.68 -6.09 -7.49
CA LYS A 73 -5.17 -5.96 -8.87
C LYS A 73 -4.96 -4.56 -9.42
N ASP A 74 -5.14 -3.53 -8.59
CA ASP A 74 -4.85 -2.15 -8.97
C ASP A 74 -4.64 -1.24 -7.74
N PHE A 75 -4.06 -0.07 -8.00
CA PHE A 75 -3.87 1.03 -7.05
C PHE A 75 -4.54 2.30 -7.56
N ALA A 76 -5.51 2.83 -6.82
CA ALA A 76 -6.11 4.13 -7.05
C ALA A 76 -5.53 5.17 -6.08
N ILE A 77 -5.00 6.26 -6.64
CA ILE A 77 -4.35 7.35 -5.88
C ILE A 77 -5.18 8.62 -6.02
N CYS A 78 -5.52 9.25 -4.89
CA CYS A 78 -5.99 10.63 -4.87
C CYS A 78 -4.83 11.54 -4.41
N PRO A 79 -4.21 12.33 -5.31
CA PRO A 79 -3.05 13.16 -4.95
C PRO A 79 -3.43 14.58 -4.48
N HIS A 80 -4.72 14.89 -4.39
CA HIS A 80 -5.22 16.26 -4.15
C HIS A 80 -5.07 16.70 -2.69
N SER A 81 -5.06 18.02 -2.47
CA SER A 81 -5.04 18.69 -1.17
C SER A 81 -6.34 19.41 -0.87
#